data_AF-A0A0M2GB17-F1
#
_entry.id   AF-A0A0M2GB17-F1
#
_cell.length_a   1.000
_cell.length_b   1.000
_cell.length_c   1.000
_cell.angle_alpha   90.00
_cell.angle_beta   90.00
_cell.angle_gamma   90.00
#
_symmetry.space_group_name_H-M   'P 1'
#
loop_
_entity.id
_entity.type
_entity.pdbx_description
1 polymer ?
#
loop_
_entity_poly.entity_id
_entity_poly.type
_entity_poly.pdbx_seq_one_letter_code
_entity_poly.pdbx_strand_id
1 'polypeptide(L)' 'MGEWVGEMVGPDVWETCRELIPEGSVFAFLAEHRGELFPAEMFTDMYPSANGRPSMPPQILAAAITLQALHGLS' A
#
# COMPACT_ATOMS: atom_id res chain seq x y z
N MET A 1 0.65 3.15 -17.85
CA MET A 1 -0.55 2.96 -17.01
C MET A 1 -1.73 3.08 -17.96
N GLY A 2 -2.48 2.01 -18.21
CA GLY A 2 -3.60 2.06 -19.15
C GLY A 2 -4.73 2.85 -18.51
N GLU A 3 -5.16 3.95 -19.14
CA GLU A 3 -6.39 4.64 -18.76
C GLU A 3 -7.56 3.69 -18.98
N TRP A 4 -8.23 3.34 -17.89
CA TRP A 4 -9.48 2.59 -17.92
C TRP A 4 -10.58 3.55 -18.36
N VAL A 5 -11.19 3.30 -19.52
CA VAL A 5 -12.26 4.14 -20.12
C VAL A 5 -13.66 3.57 -19.77
N GLY A 6 -13.80 3.03 -18.56
CA GLY A 6 -15.08 2.57 -18.04
C GLY A 6 -15.77 3.68 -17.24
N GLU A 7 -17.09 3.78 -17.33
CA GLU A 7 -17.87 4.63 -16.43
C GLU A 7 -17.69 4.12 -14.98
N MET A 8 -17.26 4.99 -14.07
CA MET A 8 -17.12 4.65 -12.65
C MET A 8 -18.53 4.43 -12.08
N VAL A 9 -18.93 3.17 -11.92
CA VAL A 9 -20.22 2.81 -11.32
C VAL A 9 -20.06 2.73 -9.80
N GLY A 10 -20.64 3.69 -9.08
CA GLY A 10 -20.63 3.73 -7.61
C GLY A 10 -19.70 4.81 -7.04
N PRO A 11 -19.65 4.95 -5.70
CA PRO A 11 -18.75 5.89 -5.04
C PRO A 11 -17.29 5.52 -5.30
N ASP A 12 -16.40 6.49 -5.19
CA ASP A 12 -14.97 6.22 -5.32
C ASP A 12 -14.53 5.19 -4.29
N VAL A 13 -13.91 4.10 -4.77
CA VAL A 13 -13.54 2.96 -3.92
C VAL A 13 -12.50 3.38 -2.89
N TRP A 14 -11.58 4.29 -3.23
CA TRP A 14 -10.54 4.73 -2.32
C TRP A 14 -11.08 5.64 -1.23
N GLU A 15 -12.01 6.53 -1.56
CA GLU A 15 -12.74 7.35 -0.60
C GLU A 15 -13.53 6.47 0.37
N THR A 16 -14.34 5.55 -0.16
CA THR A 16 -15.15 4.63 0.66
C THR A 16 -14.28 3.77 1.58
N CYS A 17 -13.18 3.20 1.07
CA CYS A 17 -12.26 2.41 1.89
C CYS A 17 -11.57 3.24 2.97
N ARG A 18 -11.28 4.52 2.71
CA ARG A 18 -10.66 5.41 3.69
C ARG A 18 -11.60 5.71 4.86
N GLU A 19 -12.89 5.92 4.62
CA GLU A 19 -13.89 6.16 5.66
C GLU A 19 -14.07 4.97 6.62
N LEU A 20 -13.76 3.75 6.17
CA LEU A 20 -13.83 2.54 6.99
C LEU A 20 -12.64 2.37 7.95
N ILE A 21 -11.58 3.19 7.82
CA ILE A 21 -10.38 3.08 8.64
C ILE A 21 -10.61 3.85 9.95
N PRO A 22 -10.50 3.21 11.13
CA PRO A 22 -10.65 3.91 12.40
C PRO A 22 -9.61 5.01 12.56
N GLU A 23 -10.05 6.22 12.92
CA GLU A 23 -9.16 7.34 13.24
C GLU A 23 -8.20 6.98 14.39
N GLY A 24 -6.97 7.48 14.32
CA GLY A 24 -5.93 7.20 15.32
C GLY A 24 -5.40 5.77 15.33
N SER A 25 -5.88 4.88 14.46
CA SER A 25 -5.35 3.53 14.32
C SER A 25 -4.03 3.48 13.55
N VAL A 26 -3.25 2.41 13.74
CA VAL A 26 -2.05 2.16 12.92
C VAL A 26 -2.37 2.04 11.43
N PHE A 27 -3.59 1.61 11.07
CA PHE A 27 -4.05 1.57 9.68
C PHE A 27 -4.20 2.99 9.10
N ALA A 28 -4.77 3.92 9.85
CA ALA A 28 -4.86 5.33 9.45
C ALA A 28 -3.46 5.94 9.30
N PHE A 29 -2.58 5.70 10.27
CA PHE A 29 -1.19 6.16 10.23
C PHE A 29 -0.43 5.65 8.99
N LEU A 30 -0.53 4.36 8.67
CA LEU A 30 0.09 3.79 7.47
C LEU A 30 -0.60 4.23 6.18
N ALA A 31 -1.90 4.52 6.20
CA ALA A 31 -2.59 5.07 5.02
C ALA A 31 -2.02 6.43 4.60
N GLU A 32 -1.57 7.24 5.57
CA GLU A 32 -1.03 8.58 5.36
C GLU A 32 0.49 8.59 5.17
N HIS A 33 1.24 7.84 5.99
CA HIS A 33 2.70 8.01 6.10
C HIS A 33 3.53 6.86 5.52
N ARG A 34 2.93 5.79 4.97
CA ARG A 34 3.70 4.64 4.46
C ARG A 34 4.77 4.98 3.43
N GLY A 35 4.58 6.03 2.62
CA GLY A 35 5.56 6.46 1.63
C GLY A 35 6.82 7.06 2.24
N GLU A 36 6.68 7.73 3.39
CA GLU A 36 7.81 8.29 4.15
C GLU A 36 8.50 7.22 5.00
N LEU A 37 7.73 6.27 5.55
CA LEU A 37 8.24 5.17 6.37
C LEU A 37 8.97 4.11 5.54
N PHE A 38 8.44 3.81 4.35
CA PHE A 38 8.95 2.80 3.43
C PHE A 38 9.18 3.41 2.04
N PRO A 39 10.13 4.36 1.92
CA PRO A 39 10.43 5.00 0.65
C PRO A 39 10.87 3.94 -0.37
N ALA A 40 10.51 4.12 -1.64
CA ALA A 40 10.77 3.13 -2.69
C ALA A 40 12.28 2.87 -2.86
N GLU A 41 13.10 3.89 -2.59
CA GLU A 41 14.56 3.88 -2.62
C GLU A 41 15.16 2.87 -1.64
N MET A 42 14.47 2.57 -0.52
CA MET A 42 14.90 1.57 0.45
C MET A 42 14.97 0.16 -0.15
N PHE A 43 14.22 -0.09 -1.22
CA PHE A 43 14.05 -1.42 -1.81
C PHE A 43 14.63 -1.53 -3.22
N THR A 44 15.44 -0.56 -3.67
CA THR A 44 15.94 -0.55 -5.06
C THR A 44 16.78 -1.77 -5.42
N ASP A 45 17.46 -2.35 -4.44
CA ASP A 45 18.23 -3.59 -4.56
C ASP A 45 17.34 -4.83 -4.73
N MET A 46 16.09 -4.78 -4.24
CA MET A 46 15.09 -5.85 -4.38
C MET A 46 14.45 -5.92 -5.76
N TYR A 47 14.77 -5.00 -6.67
CA TYR A 47 14.33 -5.02 -8.07
C TYR A 47 15.47 -5.48 -9.00
N PRO A 48 15.75 -6.79 -9.08
CA PRO A 48 16.88 -7.34 -9.85
C PRO A 48 16.70 -7.22 -11.38
N SER A 49 15.63 -6.58 -11.86
CA SER A 49 15.26 -6.52 -13.28
C SER A 49 14.53 -5.21 -13.60
N ALA A 50 14.99 -4.52 -14.65
CA ALA A 50 14.30 -3.37 -15.24
C ALA A 50 12.99 -3.75 -15.97
N ASN A 51 12.77 -5.05 -16.20
CA ASN A 51 11.68 -5.56 -17.04
C ASN A 51 10.40 -5.87 -16.24
N GLY A 52 10.39 -5.49 -14.96
CA GLY A 52 9.23 -5.65 -14.08
C GLY A 52 9.02 -7.11 -13.65
N ARG A 53 8.83 -7.33 -12.35
CA ARG A 53 8.00 -8.46 -11.92
C ARG A 53 6.59 -7.92 -11.68
N PRO A 54 5.54 -8.64 -12.09
CA PRO A 54 4.14 -8.27 -11.83
C PRO A 54 3.77 -8.56 -10.37
N SER A 55 4.56 -8.05 -9.41
CA SER A 55 4.38 -8.32 -7.99
C SER A 55 3.98 -7.06 -7.23
N MET A 56 3.47 -7.26 -6.02
CA MET A 56 3.25 -6.18 -5.05
C MET A 56 4.57 -5.42 -4.83
N PRO A 57 4.55 -4.08 -4.83
CA PRO A 57 5.73 -3.30 -4.49
C PRO A 57 6.22 -3.66 -3.06
N PRO A 58 7.54 -3.84 -2.82
CA PRO A 58 8.07 -4.22 -1.52
C PRO A 58 7.65 -3.29 -0.38
N GLN A 59 7.43 -2.01 -0.64
CA GLN A 59 6.90 -1.06 0.35
C GLN A 59 5.49 -1.44 0.85
N ILE A 60 4.66 -2.08 0.01
CA ILE A 60 3.34 -2.58 0.45
C ILE A 60 3.52 -3.82 1.31
N LEU A 61 4.46 -4.70 0.95
CA LEU A 61 4.78 -5.86 1.77
C LEU A 61 5.35 -5.45 3.14
N ALA A 62 6.20 -4.43 3.18
CA ALA A 62 6.76 -3.88 4.42
C ALA A 62 5.65 -3.36 5.36
N ALA A 63 4.65 -2.65 4.82
CA ALA A 63 3.49 -2.22 5.58
C ALA A 63 2.68 -3.42 6.13
N ALA A 64 2.47 -4.47 5.31
CA ALA A 64 1.76 -5.68 5.74
C ALA A 64 2.51 -6.44 6.85
N ILE A 65 3.82 -6.61 6.72
CA ILE A 65 4.67 -7.28 7.73
C ILE A 65 4.70 -6.47 9.03
N THR A 66 4.72 -5.13 8.94
CA THR A 66 4.64 -4.26 10.12
C THR A 66 3.34 -4.47 10.89
N LEU A 67 2.20 -4.50 10.19
CA LEU A 67 0.92 -4.80 10.80
C LEU A 67 0.89 -6.21 11.39
N GLN A 68 1.38 -7.19 10.65
CA GLN A 68 1.50 -8.57 11.09
C GLN A 68 2.27 -8.67 12.43
N ALA A 69 3.42 -8.00 12.53
CA ALA A 69 4.25 -7.96 13.73
C ALA A 69 3.55 -7.26 14.91
N LEU A 70 2.90 -6.12 14.68
CA LEU A 70 2.16 -5.39 15.72
C LEU A 70 0.95 -6.18 16.26
N HIS A 71 0.36 -7.03 15.43
CA HIS A 71 -0.74 -7.90 15.83
C HIS A 71 -0.29 -9.27 16.38
N GLY A 72 1.02 -9.51 16.50
CA GLY A 72 1.56 -10.76 17.04
C GLY A 72 1.25 -11.99 16.18
N LEU A 73 1.01 -11.80 14.88
CA LEU A 73 0.71 -12.86 13.93
C LEU A 73 2.04 -13.34 13.35
N SER A 74 2.55 -14.52 13.73
CA SER A 74 3.81 -15.06 13.19
C SER A 74 3.71 -16.54 12.88
#